data_AF-A0A7X9AH26-F1
#
_entry.id   AF-A0A7X9AH26-F1
#
_cell.length_a   1.000
_cell.length_b   1.000
_cell.length_c   1.000
_cell.angle_alpha   90.00
_cell.angle_beta   90.00
_cell.angle_gamma   90.00
#
_symmetry.space_group_name_H-M   'P 1'
#
loop_
_entity.id
_entity.type
_entity.pdbx_description
1 polymer ?
#
loop_
_entity_poly.entity_id
_entity_poly.type
_entity_poly.pdbx_seq_one_letter_code
_entity_poly.pdbx_strand_id
1 'polypeptide(L)'
;SGPVDSLERTSDSKSLLYKRGSESPDKGLLGKAPSAANVINQSLALTRSLKAFPGFIYPTVINASATEQSQIYDVLDALPLKDVNSVKSIKMVPEIPNNNPGWVTRGRAWDLNVTNYIELSRKELQDPADFRKVLIHEIGHTKDYESAWFNLAGEESSKKPFGEGPHISDYAKTNRYEDYAETYANYHVDPKRTQEEVPEKFEAIRKSEEPNFVERLVDRKEFRETGRWLGEHMGDNLATRNGVQIVHSLAGGVQAICGAEQLRQASQTRDPQHHYQGILNLTAGVLFSSGMLGIPGMAVHSAQRSLDRAVARGELSALDADAGVRTLSDPIEKAVRKAGSKVGLLEPFHPLKEDFPDAKPKRARALGVATGGALGGVAGSIAGPYGGVLAGYHLGGPVGGAVGLVVGALGGYALGTELGGRAGGALTKAFGG
;
A
#
# COMPACT_ATOMS: atom_id res chain seq x y z
N SER A 1 -10.40 -60.25 17.21
CA SER A 1 -9.36 -60.10 18.25
C SER A 1 -8.38 -59.03 17.80
N GLY A 2 -8.28 -57.91 18.53
CA GLY A 2 -7.22 -56.90 18.38
C GLY A 2 -7.35 -55.92 17.21
N PRO A 3 -6.78 -54.70 17.31
CA PRO A 3 -7.53 -53.46 17.01
C PRO A 3 -6.89 -52.50 15.99
N VAL A 4 -7.73 -51.57 15.51
CA VAL A 4 -7.55 -50.14 15.18
C VAL A 4 -6.14 -49.67 14.81
N ASP A 5 -5.97 -49.15 13.58
CA ASP A 5 -5.02 -48.07 13.33
C ASP A 5 -5.60 -47.00 12.39
N SER A 6 -5.59 -45.79 12.90
CA SER A 6 -6.08 -44.54 12.33
C SER A 6 -5.17 -44.04 11.21
N LEU A 7 -5.74 -43.82 10.01
CA LEU A 7 -5.08 -43.03 8.96
C LEU A 7 -5.17 -41.53 9.31
N GLU A 8 -4.27 -41.06 10.16
CA GLU A 8 -3.93 -39.64 10.23
C GLU A 8 -3.17 -39.25 8.95
N ARG A 9 -3.87 -38.54 8.07
CA ARG A 9 -3.29 -37.85 6.92
C ARG A 9 -2.63 -36.55 7.41
N THR A 10 -1.43 -36.64 7.97
CA THR A 10 -0.63 -35.44 8.28
C THR A 10 -0.06 -34.85 7.00
N SER A 11 -0.27 -33.54 6.81
CA SER A 11 0.11 -32.80 5.62
C SER A 11 1.62 -32.70 5.48
N ASP A 12 2.13 -33.16 4.35
CA ASP A 12 3.54 -33.10 3.94
C ASP A 12 3.93 -31.70 3.41
N SER A 13 3.60 -30.65 4.18
CA SER A 13 3.85 -29.25 3.84
C SER A 13 5.23 -28.74 4.29
N LYS A 14 5.93 -29.50 5.15
CA LYS A 14 7.28 -29.16 5.64
C LYS A 14 8.40 -29.63 4.72
N SER A 15 8.22 -30.69 3.93
CA SER A 15 9.27 -31.22 3.05
C SER A 15 9.47 -30.38 1.77
N LEU A 16 8.43 -29.68 1.30
CA LEU A 16 8.50 -28.74 0.17
C LEU A 16 9.20 -27.41 0.53
N LEU A 17 9.13 -26.98 1.80
CA LEU A 17 9.82 -25.78 2.27
C LEU A 17 11.32 -25.99 2.46
N TYR A 18 11.76 -27.21 2.77
CA TYR A 18 13.19 -27.50 3.00
C TYR A 18 13.99 -27.68 1.69
N LYS A 19 13.35 -28.14 0.60
CA LYS A 19 14.04 -28.32 -0.69
C LYS A 19 14.25 -27.05 -1.51
N ARG A 20 13.64 -25.92 -1.14
CA ARG A 20 13.85 -24.62 -1.81
C ARG A 20 14.91 -23.74 -1.13
N GLY A 21 15.49 -24.20 -0.03
CA GLY A 21 16.49 -23.48 0.77
C GLY A 21 17.95 -23.89 0.53
N SER A 22 18.24 -24.80 -0.42
CA SER A 22 19.59 -25.35 -0.62
C SER A 22 20.21 -25.07 -1.98
N GLU A 23 19.63 -24.21 -2.81
CA GLU A 23 20.32 -23.64 -3.96
C GLU A 23 20.79 -22.24 -3.60
N SER A 24 22.08 -22.12 -3.28
CA SER A 24 22.79 -20.85 -3.25
C SER A 24 22.49 -20.11 -4.56
N PRO A 25 21.96 -18.87 -4.54
CA PRO A 25 21.88 -18.05 -5.72
C PRO A 25 23.29 -17.50 -6.05
N ASP A 26 24.23 -18.41 -6.31
CA ASP A 26 25.52 -18.13 -6.93
C ASP A 26 25.31 -17.81 -8.41
N LYS A 27 24.75 -16.63 -8.63
CA LYS A 27 24.83 -15.75 -9.81
C LYS A 27 23.66 -14.78 -9.71
N GLY A 28 24.00 -13.54 -9.36
CA GLY A 28 23.04 -12.53 -8.94
C GLY A 28 21.93 -12.26 -9.96
N LEU A 29 20.73 -12.10 -9.42
CA LEU A 29 19.59 -11.47 -10.09
C LEU A 29 19.89 -10.03 -10.59
N LEU A 30 21.03 -9.45 -10.18
CA LEU A 30 21.51 -8.11 -10.54
C LEU A 30 22.75 -8.13 -11.46
N GLY A 31 23.17 -9.29 -11.95
CA GLY A 31 24.49 -9.46 -12.58
C GLY A 31 24.60 -9.14 -14.06
N LYS A 32 23.53 -8.79 -14.79
CA LYS A 32 23.63 -8.52 -16.25
C LYS A 32 22.69 -7.39 -16.68
N ALA A 33 23.30 -6.33 -17.20
CA ALA A 33 22.73 -5.10 -17.79
C ALA A 33 22.38 -3.96 -16.81
N PRO A 34 23.11 -2.82 -16.82
CA PRO A 34 22.77 -1.58 -16.11
C PRO A 34 21.36 -1.05 -16.43
N SER A 35 20.83 -1.37 -17.61
CA SER A 35 19.47 -1.02 -18.03
C SER A 35 18.40 -1.76 -17.23
N ALA A 36 18.60 -3.03 -16.89
CA ALA A 36 17.64 -3.82 -16.12
C ALA A 36 17.53 -3.31 -14.67
N ALA A 37 18.66 -2.97 -14.03
CA ALA A 37 18.69 -2.38 -12.69
C ALA A 37 18.00 -1.00 -12.65
N ASN A 38 18.18 -0.17 -13.69
CA ASN A 38 17.52 1.13 -13.79
C ASN A 38 16.01 1.00 -14.00
N VAL A 39 15.55 0.08 -14.86
CA VAL A 39 14.13 -0.20 -15.07
C VAL A 39 13.47 -0.71 -13.80
N ILE A 40 14.10 -1.64 -13.09
CA ILE A 40 13.60 -2.15 -11.80
C ILE A 40 13.50 -1.00 -10.78
N ASN A 41 14.53 -0.16 -10.65
CA ASN A 41 14.50 0.96 -9.72
C ASN A 41 13.44 2.02 -10.05
N GLN A 42 13.20 2.31 -11.33
CA GLN A 42 12.15 3.22 -11.76
C GLN A 42 10.75 2.64 -11.53
N SER A 43 10.55 1.36 -11.85
CA SER A 43 9.29 0.65 -11.57
C SER A 43 8.99 0.60 -10.07
N LEU A 44 10.01 0.39 -9.24
CA LEU A 44 9.89 0.44 -7.79
C LEU A 44 9.58 1.86 -7.29
N ALA A 45 10.25 2.89 -7.81
CA ALA A 45 9.98 4.29 -7.43
C ALA A 45 8.54 4.74 -7.81
N LEU A 46 8.07 4.33 -8.99
CA LEU A 46 6.69 4.54 -9.43
C LEU A 46 5.71 3.86 -8.47
N THR A 47 5.91 2.56 -8.22
CA THR A 47 5.10 1.76 -7.30
C THR A 47 4.99 2.41 -5.92
N ARG A 48 6.12 2.88 -5.37
CA ARG A 48 6.14 3.49 -4.04
C ARG A 48 5.47 4.87 -4.03
N SER A 49 5.62 5.65 -5.09
CA SER A 49 4.93 6.95 -5.22
C SER A 49 3.42 6.76 -5.35
N LEU A 50 2.97 5.73 -6.08
CA LEU A 50 1.56 5.35 -6.14
C LEU A 50 1.02 4.85 -4.78
N LYS A 51 1.83 4.13 -3.98
CA LYS A 51 1.46 3.76 -2.60
C LYS A 51 1.35 4.97 -1.66
N ALA A 52 2.16 6.00 -1.87
CA ALA A 52 2.18 7.18 -1.01
C ALA A 52 1.15 8.23 -1.42
N PHE A 53 0.66 8.17 -2.66
CA PHE A 53 -0.43 9.01 -3.16
C PHE A 53 -1.79 8.48 -2.67
N PRO A 54 -2.77 9.34 -2.36
CA PRO A 54 -4.10 8.90 -1.99
C PRO A 54 -4.71 8.04 -3.10
N GLY A 55 -5.31 6.91 -2.73
CA GLY A 55 -6.00 6.04 -3.68
C GLY A 55 -7.11 6.82 -4.40
N PHE A 56 -7.12 6.76 -5.72
CA PHE A 56 -8.18 7.34 -6.55
C PHE A 56 -8.54 6.42 -7.74
N ILE A 57 -7.92 5.25 -7.83
CA ILE A 57 -8.11 4.31 -8.95
C ILE A 57 -9.27 3.40 -8.62
N TYR A 58 -10.24 3.32 -9.53
CA TYR A 58 -11.44 2.53 -9.29
C TYR A 58 -11.15 1.02 -9.26
N PRO A 59 -12.02 0.23 -8.63
CA PRO A 59 -12.00 -1.22 -8.75
C PRO A 59 -12.04 -1.66 -10.22
N THR A 60 -11.32 -2.73 -10.55
CA THR A 60 -11.48 -3.39 -11.85
C THR A 60 -12.70 -4.27 -11.72
N VAL A 61 -13.58 -4.15 -12.69
CA VAL A 61 -14.74 -5.00 -12.83
C VAL A 61 -14.36 -6.21 -13.69
N ILE A 62 -14.66 -7.42 -13.19
CA ILE A 62 -14.21 -8.67 -13.77
C ILE A 62 -15.41 -9.55 -14.07
N ASN A 63 -15.42 -10.21 -15.23
CA ASN A 63 -16.49 -11.11 -15.71
C ASN A 63 -17.88 -10.45 -15.78
N ALA A 64 -17.95 -9.13 -15.90
CA ALA A 64 -19.19 -8.39 -16.12
C ALA A 64 -19.42 -8.17 -17.62
N SER A 65 -20.68 -8.21 -18.05
CA SER A 65 -21.09 -7.64 -19.34
C SER A 65 -20.92 -6.11 -19.33
N ALA A 66 -20.92 -5.48 -20.50
CA ALA A 66 -20.81 -4.02 -20.59
C ALA A 66 -21.90 -3.27 -19.79
N THR A 67 -23.12 -3.81 -19.77
CA THR A 67 -24.24 -3.24 -19.00
C THR A 67 -23.99 -3.34 -17.50
N GLU A 68 -23.58 -4.52 -17.01
CA GLU A 68 -23.25 -4.73 -15.59
C GLU A 68 -22.06 -3.87 -15.17
N GLN A 69 -21.05 -3.75 -16.04
CA GLN A 69 -19.89 -2.90 -15.79
C GLN A 69 -20.29 -1.43 -15.68
N SER A 70 -21.12 -0.92 -16.58
CA SER A 70 -21.67 0.44 -16.49
C SER A 70 -22.43 0.64 -15.19
N GLN A 71 -23.33 -0.29 -14.85
CA GLN A 71 -24.13 -0.22 -13.64
C GLN A 71 -23.27 -0.19 -12.37
N ILE A 72 -22.20 -1.00 -12.32
CA ILE A 72 -21.24 -0.97 -11.21
C ILE A 72 -20.59 0.40 -11.12
N TYR A 73 -20.04 0.92 -12.22
CA TYR A 73 -19.36 2.22 -12.20
C TYR A 73 -20.29 3.38 -11.86
N ASP A 74 -21.56 3.33 -12.29
CA ASP A 74 -22.56 4.36 -11.95
C ASP A 74 -22.87 4.36 -10.44
N VAL A 75 -22.87 3.19 -9.79
CA VAL A 75 -22.99 3.09 -8.33
C VAL A 75 -21.73 3.65 -7.65
N LEU A 76 -20.54 3.31 -8.14
CA LEU A 76 -19.28 3.79 -7.58
C LEU A 76 -19.13 5.32 -7.70
N ASP A 77 -19.59 5.91 -8.81
CA ASP A 77 -19.55 7.36 -9.02
C ASP A 77 -20.44 8.14 -8.04
N ALA A 78 -21.47 7.48 -7.49
CA ALA A 78 -22.36 8.07 -6.48
C ALA A 78 -21.78 8.02 -5.06
N LEU A 79 -20.63 7.39 -4.85
CA LEU A 79 -20.00 7.24 -3.54
C LEU A 79 -18.74 8.13 -3.41
N PRO A 80 -18.34 8.48 -2.17
CA PRO A 80 -17.06 9.13 -1.93
C PRO A 80 -15.91 8.27 -2.42
N LEU A 81 -14.92 8.91 -3.06
CA LEU A 81 -13.83 8.18 -3.71
C LEU A 81 -13.00 7.38 -2.71
N LYS A 82 -12.88 7.85 -1.45
CA LYS A 82 -12.22 7.13 -0.37
C LYS A 82 -12.83 5.74 -0.13
N ASP A 83 -14.16 5.62 -0.21
CA ASP A 83 -14.88 4.37 0.01
C ASP A 83 -14.82 3.48 -1.24
N VAL A 84 -14.86 4.07 -2.43
CA VAL A 84 -14.64 3.31 -3.69
C VAL A 84 -13.26 2.63 -3.68
N ASN A 85 -12.25 3.28 -3.10
CA ASN A 85 -10.89 2.76 -3.04
C ASN A 85 -10.69 1.67 -1.97
N SER A 86 -11.67 1.42 -1.08
CA SER A 86 -11.59 0.30 -0.13
C SER A 86 -11.70 -1.05 -0.83
N VAL A 87 -12.20 -1.06 -2.07
CA VAL A 87 -12.33 -2.24 -2.91
C VAL A 87 -11.25 -2.20 -4.00
N LYS A 88 -10.57 -3.34 -4.21
CA LYS A 88 -9.62 -3.46 -5.32
C LYS A 88 -10.25 -4.14 -6.52
N SER A 89 -11.17 -5.09 -6.38
CA SER A 89 -11.85 -5.64 -7.55
C SER A 89 -13.28 -6.03 -7.24
N ILE A 90 -14.13 -5.95 -8.27
CA ILE A 90 -15.51 -6.40 -8.21
C ILE A 90 -15.68 -7.45 -9.29
N LYS A 91 -16.16 -8.64 -8.91
CA LYS A 91 -16.30 -9.78 -9.80
C LYS A 91 -17.78 -10.15 -9.92
N MET A 92 -18.29 -10.15 -11.14
CA MET A 92 -19.59 -10.74 -11.43
C MET A 92 -19.43 -12.27 -11.57
N VAL A 93 -20.22 -13.03 -10.83
CA VAL A 93 -20.27 -14.50 -10.91
C VAL A 93 -21.69 -14.97 -11.26
N PRO A 94 -21.86 -16.14 -11.91
CA PRO A 94 -23.19 -16.64 -12.23
C PRO A 94 -24.10 -16.75 -11.01
N GLU A 95 -23.59 -17.38 -9.95
CA GLU A 95 -24.23 -17.47 -8.64
C GLU A 95 -23.14 -17.61 -7.57
N ILE A 96 -23.46 -17.19 -6.33
CA ILE A 96 -22.60 -17.39 -5.17
C ILE A 96 -23.11 -18.61 -4.40
N PRO A 97 -22.33 -19.71 -4.30
CA PRO A 97 -22.74 -20.89 -3.56
C PRO A 97 -22.96 -20.58 -2.09
N ASN A 98 -24.08 -21.05 -1.53
CA ASN A 98 -24.39 -20.99 -0.12
C ASN A 98 -24.57 -22.42 0.42
N ASN A 99 -23.86 -22.76 1.50
CA ASN A 99 -23.89 -24.10 2.09
C ASN A 99 -25.14 -24.35 2.95
N ASN A 100 -25.93 -23.30 3.23
CA ASN A 100 -27.16 -23.39 3.99
C ASN A 100 -28.37 -23.54 3.05
N PRO A 101 -29.09 -24.68 3.09
CA PRO A 101 -30.25 -24.89 2.24
C PRO A 101 -31.30 -23.79 2.40
N GLY A 102 -31.76 -23.21 1.28
CA GLY A 102 -32.77 -22.16 1.25
C GLY A 102 -32.23 -20.73 1.43
N TRP A 103 -30.93 -20.55 1.70
CA TRP A 103 -30.31 -19.24 1.78
C TRP A 103 -29.72 -18.83 0.45
N VAL A 104 -29.89 -17.55 0.10
CA VAL A 104 -29.41 -16.96 -1.15
C VAL A 104 -28.37 -15.92 -0.82
N THR A 105 -27.18 -16.03 -1.42
CA THR A 105 -26.12 -15.02 -1.29
C THR A 105 -26.10 -14.15 -2.55
N ARG A 106 -26.39 -12.85 -2.36
CA ARG A 106 -26.48 -11.88 -3.46
C ARG A 106 -25.15 -11.18 -3.72
N GLY A 107 -24.45 -10.81 -2.64
CA GLY A 107 -23.12 -10.23 -2.65
C GLY A 107 -22.23 -10.90 -1.60
N ARG A 108 -20.93 -10.72 -1.75
CA ARG A 108 -19.95 -11.13 -0.74
C ARG A 108 -18.67 -10.31 -0.85
N ALA A 109 -18.36 -9.55 0.18
CA ALA A 109 -17.07 -8.94 0.41
C ALA A 109 -16.08 -9.96 1.00
N TRP A 110 -14.82 -9.87 0.57
CA TRP A 110 -13.73 -10.69 1.07
C TRP A 110 -12.63 -9.80 1.65
N ASP A 111 -12.26 -10.08 2.90
CA ASP A 111 -11.03 -9.59 3.51
C ASP A 111 -9.89 -10.57 3.22
N LEU A 112 -9.01 -10.21 2.28
CA LEU A 112 -7.75 -10.89 2.08
C LEU A 112 -6.65 -9.90 2.41
N ASN A 113 -5.76 -10.27 3.34
CA ASN A 113 -4.52 -9.56 3.65
C ASN A 113 -3.87 -9.11 2.33
N VAL A 114 -4.01 -7.81 1.98
CA VAL A 114 -3.49 -7.10 0.78
C VAL A 114 -4.50 -6.77 -0.35
N THR A 115 -5.63 -7.50 -0.54
CA THR A 115 -6.56 -7.27 -1.68
C THR A 115 -8.06 -7.48 -1.33
N ASN A 116 -8.76 -6.46 -0.81
CA ASN A 116 -10.21 -6.54 -0.67
C ASN A 116 -10.89 -6.69 -2.05
N TYR A 117 -11.80 -7.64 -2.18
CA TYR A 117 -12.61 -7.81 -3.39
C TYR A 117 -14.05 -8.17 -3.07
N ILE A 118 -14.94 -7.88 -4.02
CA ILE A 118 -16.37 -8.15 -3.92
C ILE A 118 -16.76 -9.15 -5.00
N GLU A 119 -17.61 -10.11 -4.64
CA GLU A 119 -18.34 -10.94 -5.60
C GLU A 119 -19.82 -10.55 -5.62
N LEU A 120 -20.38 -10.45 -6.81
CA LEU A 120 -21.80 -10.15 -7.04
C LEU A 120 -22.45 -11.28 -7.84
N SER A 121 -23.60 -11.75 -7.37
CA SER A 121 -24.35 -12.83 -8.00
C SER A 121 -25.23 -12.29 -9.12
N ARG A 122 -24.90 -12.64 -10.37
CA ARG A 122 -25.70 -12.27 -11.54
C ARG A 122 -27.13 -12.80 -11.42
N LYS A 123 -27.30 -14.07 -11.05
CA LYS A 123 -28.63 -14.72 -10.95
C LYS A 123 -29.58 -13.97 -10.01
N GLU A 124 -29.05 -13.41 -8.92
CA GLU A 124 -29.87 -12.83 -7.86
C GLU A 124 -30.03 -11.31 -7.99
N LEU A 125 -29.10 -10.63 -8.68
CA LEU A 125 -29.08 -9.17 -8.82
C LEU A 125 -29.57 -8.72 -10.19
N GLN A 126 -30.80 -9.10 -10.53
CA GLN A 126 -31.45 -8.68 -11.78
C GLN A 126 -32.19 -7.34 -11.64
N ASP A 127 -32.62 -6.99 -10.44
CA ASP A 127 -33.27 -5.70 -10.15
C ASP A 127 -32.22 -4.59 -9.92
N PRO A 128 -32.26 -3.47 -10.64
CA PRO A 128 -31.26 -2.42 -10.49
C PRO A 128 -31.21 -1.75 -9.11
N ALA A 129 -32.35 -1.63 -8.43
CA ALA A 129 -32.40 -1.03 -7.10
C ALA A 129 -31.78 -1.96 -6.05
N ASP A 130 -32.10 -3.26 -6.11
CA ASP A 130 -31.47 -4.29 -5.28
C ASP A 130 -29.96 -4.40 -5.57
N PHE A 131 -29.56 -4.40 -6.85
CA PHE A 131 -28.15 -4.37 -7.26
C PHE A 131 -27.41 -3.20 -6.61
N ARG A 132 -27.97 -1.98 -6.71
CA ARG A 132 -27.37 -0.78 -6.13
C ARG A 132 -27.23 -0.93 -4.62
N LYS A 133 -28.28 -1.35 -3.91
CA LYS A 133 -28.22 -1.50 -2.46
C LYS A 133 -27.19 -2.55 -2.04
N VAL A 134 -27.18 -3.72 -2.69
CA VAL A 134 -26.24 -4.82 -2.36
C VAL A 134 -24.80 -4.40 -2.64
N LEU A 135 -24.50 -3.76 -3.77
CA LEU A 135 -23.12 -3.30 -4.03
C LEU A 135 -22.65 -2.28 -2.97
N ILE A 136 -23.50 -1.32 -2.58
CA ILE A 136 -23.13 -0.36 -1.53
C ILE A 136 -22.96 -1.07 -0.17
N HIS A 137 -23.79 -2.07 0.13
CA HIS A 137 -23.64 -2.91 1.32
C HIS A 137 -22.27 -3.61 1.35
N GLU A 138 -21.87 -4.26 0.25
CA GLU A 138 -20.57 -4.94 0.17
C GLU A 138 -19.39 -3.96 0.26
N ILE A 139 -19.54 -2.73 -0.29
CA ILE A 139 -18.55 -1.66 -0.10
C ILE A 139 -18.45 -1.29 1.39
N GLY A 140 -19.58 -1.20 2.09
CA GLY A 140 -19.65 -1.00 3.54
C GLY A 140 -18.78 -2.00 4.30
N HIS A 141 -18.88 -3.30 3.98
CA HIS A 141 -18.00 -4.33 4.56
C HIS A 141 -16.52 -4.06 4.27
N THR A 142 -16.16 -3.79 3.02
CA THR A 142 -14.74 -3.53 2.68
C THR A 142 -14.17 -2.27 3.32
N LYS A 143 -14.99 -1.22 3.50
CA LYS A 143 -14.62 0.00 4.22
C LYS A 143 -14.37 -0.30 5.70
N ASP A 144 -15.19 -1.16 6.29
CA ASP A 144 -15.01 -1.59 7.68
C ASP A 144 -13.70 -2.39 7.85
N TYR A 145 -13.41 -3.32 6.95
CA TYR A 145 -12.13 -4.05 6.94
C TYR A 145 -10.93 -3.12 6.74
N GLU A 146 -11.05 -2.16 5.82
CA GLU A 146 -10.00 -1.19 5.56
C GLU A 146 -9.72 -0.34 6.82
N SER A 147 -10.78 0.12 7.50
CA SER A 147 -10.63 0.86 8.75
C SER A 147 -9.90 0.07 9.84
N ALA A 148 -10.06 -1.26 9.88
CA ALA A 148 -9.32 -2.15 10.79
C ALA A 148 -7.81 -2.21 10.49
N TRP A 149 -7.43 -2.12 9.22
CA TRP A 149 -6.04 -2.18 8.78
C TRP A 149 -5.29 -0.85 8.96
N PHE A 150 -6.02 0.27 8.87
CA PHE A 150 -5.45 1.62 8.86
C PHE A 150 -5.57 2.38 10.19
N ASN A 151 -6.40 1.94 11.14
CA ASN A 151 -6.51 2.60 12.45
C ASN A 151 -5.91 1.77 13.61
N LEU A 152 -5.08 2.45 14.41
CA LEU A 152 -4.79 2.12 15.82
C LEU A 152 -6.06 2.05 16.71
N ALA A 153 -7.27 2.18 16.14
CA ALA A 153 -8.56 2.34 16.80
C ALA A 153 -9.63 1.29 16.38
N GLY A 154 -9.28 0.28 15.57
CA GLY A 154 -10.18 -0.84 15.20
C GLY A 154 -11.23 -0.53 14.12
N GLU A 155 -12.03 -1.54 13.78
CA GLU A 155 -13.16 -1.52 12.82
C GLU A 155 -14.20 -0.44 13.21
N GLU A 156 -14.82 0.24 12.25
CA GLU A 156 -15.94 1.17 12.52
C GLU A 156 -17.14 0.44 13.14
N SER A 157 -17.44 -0.78 12.69
CA SER A 157 -18.52 -1.61 13.24
C SER A 157 -18.28 -2.03 14.70
N SER A 158 -17.04 -1.96 15.18
CA SER A 158 -16.71 -2.24 16.59
C SER A 158 -17.02 -1.07 17.53
N LYS A 159 -17.30 0.11 16.99
CA LYS A 159 -17.62 1.32 17.73
C LYS A 159 -19.13 1.43 17.91
N LYS A 160 -19.57 2.02 19.02
CA LYS A 160 -20.98 2.40 19.18
C LYS A 160 -21.38 3.37 18.05
N PRO A 161 -22.58 3.23 17.46
CA PRO A 161 -23.73 2.46 17.96
C PRO A 161 -23.95 1.10 17.26
N PHE A 162 -22.96 0.60 16.49
CA PHE A 162 -23.17 -0.58 15.67
C PHE A 162 -23.21 -1.88 16.50
N GLY A 163 -24.08 -2.80 16.10
CA GLY A 163 -24.40 -4.03 16.84
C GLY A 163 -25.42 -3.85 17.97
N GLU A 164 -25.80 -2.62 18.31
CA GLU A 164 -26.87 -2.29 19.25
C GLU A 164 -28.11 -1.80 18.48
N GLY A 165 -29.32 -2.04 19.00
CA GLY A 165 -30.55 -1.51 18.40
C GLY A 165 -30.67 0.01 18.58
N PRO A 166 -31.49 0.72 17.77
CA PRO A 166 -32.38 0.22 16.70
C PRO A 166 -31.63 -0.19 15.43
N HIS A 167 -32.20 -1.14 14.65
CA HIS A 167 -31.61 -1.66 13.40
C HIS A 167 -32.46 -1.26 12.19
N ILE A 168 -31.80 -0.91 11.08
CA ILE A 168 -32.45 -0.44 9.84
C ILE A 168 -33.16 -1.55 9.04
N SER A 169 -32.81 -2.81 9.31
CA SER A 169 -33.40 -4.00 8.71
C SER A 169 -33.28 -5.20 9.65
N ASP A 170 -34.02 -6.28 9.37
CA ASP A 170 -33.86 -7.53 10.11
C ASP A 170 -32.50 -8.16 9.87
N TYR A 171 -31.93 -7.99 8.68
CA TYR A 171 -30.60 -8.49 8.35
C TYR A 171 -29.51 -7.80 9.18
N ALA A 172 -29.67 -6.50 9.46
CA ALA A 172 -28.78 -5.72 10.33
C ALA A 172 -28.71 -6.28 11.77
N LYS A 173 -29.68 -7.08 12.22
CA LYS A 173 -29.67 -7.71 13.56
C LYS A 173 -28.67 -8.88 13.66
N THR A 174 -28.17 -9.38 12.54
CA THR A 174 -27.35 -10.60 12.50
C THR A 174 -26.07 -10.45 13.30
N ASN A 175 -25.34 -9.36 13.09
CA ASN A 175 -24.13 -9.00 13.82
C ASN A 175 -23.78 -7.53 13.55
N ARG A 176 -22.75 -7.01 14.24
CA ARG A 176 -22.32 -5.61 14.11
C ARG A 176 -21.83 -5.23 12.70
N TYR A 177 -21.24 -6.17 11.97
CA TYR A 177 -20.73 -5.93 10.61
C TYR A 177 -21.90 -5.71 9.65
N GLU A 178 -22.90 -6.59 9.70
CA GLU A 178 -24.12 -6.46 8.91
C GLU A 178 -24.92 -5.21 9.30
N ASP A 179 -24.93 -4.85 10.58
CA ASP A 179 -25.55 -3.62 11.05
C ASP A 179 -24.90 -2.37 10.46
N TYR A 180 -23.56 -2.33 10.45
CA TYR A 180 -22.80 -1.24 9.82
C TYR A 180 -23.05 -1.19 8.30
N ALA A 181 -22.89 -2.32 7.60
CA ALA A 181 -23.03 -2.41 6.15
C ALA A 181 -24.46 -2.09 5.67
N GLU A 182 -25.50 -2.60 6.35
CA GLU A 182 -26.89 -2.25 6.03
C GLU A 182 -27.20 -0.79 6.30
N THR A 183 -26.70 -0.22 7.41
CA THR A 183 -26.90 1.20 7.71
C THR A 183 -26.18 2.06 6.67
N TYR A 184 -24.97 1.69 6.26
CA TYR A 184 -24.20 2.39 5.22
C TYR A 184 -24.91 2.33 3.86
N ALA A 185 -25.39 1.15 3.45
CA ALA A 185 -26.17 1.02 2.23
C ALA A 185 -27.42 1.90 2.27
N ASN A 186 -28.16 1.90 3.39
CA ASN A 186 -29.36 2.70 3.53
C ASN A 186 -29.04 4.20 3.55
N TYR A 187 -27.94 4.64 4.17
CA TYR A 187 -27.51 6.03 4.16
C TYR A 187 -27.34 6.59 2.73
N HIS A 188 -26.81 5.81 1.79
CA HIS A 188 -26.64 6.24 0.39
C HIS A 188 -27.84 5.96 -0.52
N VAL A 189 -28.80 5.14 -0.09
CA VAL A 189 -30.00 4.78 -0.88
C VAL A 189 -31.22 5.57 -0.42
N ASP A 190 -31.42 5.68 0.88
CA ASP A 190 -32.53 6.38 1.53
C ASP A 190 -32.03 7.05 2.84
N PRO A 191 -31.29 8.18 2.72
CA PRO A 191 -30.73 8.88 3.88
C PRO A 191 -31.80 9.36 4.84
N LYS A 192 -33.01 9.69 4.35
CA LYS A 192 -34.12 10.16 5.19
C LYS A 192 -34.60 9.06 6.11
N ARG A 193 -34.87 7.87 5.56
CA ARG A 193 -35.26 6.71 6.37
C ARG A 193 -34.18 6.35 7.39
N THR A 194 -32.91 6.40 6.99
CA THR A 194 -31.79 6.13 7.90
C THR A 194 -31.75 7.15 9.05
N GLN A 195 -31.96 8.43 8.76
CA GLN A 195 -32.01 9.50 9.76
C GLN A 195 -33.20 9.35 10.72
N GLU A 196 -34.36 8.90 10.22
CA GLU A 196 -35.58 8.73 11.01
C GLU A 196 -35.57 7.46 11.88
N GLU A 197 -35.14 6.32 11.33
CA GLU A 197 -35.20 5.02 12.01
C GLU A 197 -33.97 4.73 12.90
N VAL A 198 -32.79 5.22 12.50
CA VAL A 198 -31.51 4.95 13.20
C VAL A 198 -30.63 6.20 13.32
N PRO A 199 -31.12 7.30 13.93
CA PRO A 199 -30.47 8.62 13.92
C PRO A 199 -29.03 8.65 14.44
N GLU A 200 -28.72 7.88 15.48
CA GLU A 200 -27.34 7.82 16.01
C GLU A 200 -26.37 7.17 15.03
N LYS A 201 -26.81 6.12 14.33
CA LYS A 201 -26.02 5.44 13.29
C LYS A 201 -25.90 6.30 12.04
N PHE A 202 -26.96 7.03 11.68
CA PHE A 202 -26.91 8.04 10.62
C PHE A 202 -25.81 9.07 10.89
N GLU A 203 -25.77 9.65 12.10
CA GLU A 203 -24.74 10.63 12.45
C GLU A 203 -23.33 10.03 12.52
N ALA A 204 -23.19 8.78 12.96
CA ALA A 204 -21.92 8.07 12.95
C ALA A 204 -21.39 7.92 11.51
N ILE A 205 -22.24 7.46 10.59
CA ILE A 205 -21.88 7.34 9.17
C ILE A 205 -21.59 8.70 8.58
N ARG A 206 -22.47 9.70 8.75
CA ARG A 206 -22.28 11.06 8.25
C ARG A 206 -20.93 11.66 8.65
N LYS A 207 -20.50 11.48 9.90
CA LYS A 207 -19.18 11.93 10.38
C LYS A 207 -18.03 11.16 9.73
N SER A 208 -18.17 9.85 9.55
CA SER A 208 -17.17 9.02 8.84
C SER A 208 -17.05 9.37 7.35
N GLU A 209 -18.08 10.00 6.79
CA GLU A 209 -18.16 10.41 5.40
C GLU A 209 -17.59 11.81 5.15
N GLU A 210 -17.31 12.59 6.20
CA GLU A 210 -16.74 13.94 6.05
C GLU A 210 -15.33 13.87 5.46
N PRO A 211 -15.10 14.41 4.23
CA PRO A 211 -13.82 14.25 3.59
C PRO A 211 -12.77 15.15 4.23
N ASN A 212 -11.59 14.61 4.51
CA ASN A 212 -10.44 15.38 4.94
C ASN A 212 -9.83 16.19 3.77
N PHE A 213 -8.84 17.03 4.06
CA PHE A 213 -8.22 17.90 3.05
C PHE A 213 -7.66 17.10 1.86
N VAL A 214 -7.02 15.98 2.12
CA VAL A 214 -6.38 15.15 1.10
C VAL A 214 -7.43 14.44 0.24
N GLU A 215 -8.49 13.94 0.86
CA GLU A 215 -9.64 13.34 0.16
C GLU A 215 -10.31 14.35 -0.77
N ARG A 216 -10.53 15.58 -0.30
CA ARG A 216 -11.07 16.66 -1.15
C ARG A 216 -10.18 17.02 -2.35
N LEU A 217 -8.86 16.83 -2.23
CA LEU A 217 -7.95 17.11 -3.34
C LEU A 217 -8.12 16.10 -4.47
N VAL A 218 -8.29 14.82 -4.14
CA VAL A 218 -8.43 13.73 -5.12
C VAL A 218 -9.88 13.45 -5.50
N ASP A 219 -10.86 13.91 -4.71
CA ASP A 219 -12.28 13.85 -5.03
C ASP A 219 -12.69 15.01 -5.96
N ARG A 220 -12.00 15.09 -7.11
CA ARG A 220 -12.27 16.06 -8.17
C ARG A 220 -12.53 15.33 -9.49
N LYS A 221 -13.23 15.99 -10.41
CA LYS A 221 -13.55 15.46 -11.75
C LYS A 221 -12.35 14.84 -12.45
N GLU A 222 -11.22 15.54 -12.48
CA GLU A 222 -10.02 15.09 -13.21
C GLU A 222 -9.48 13.75 -12.67
N PHE A 223 -9.49 13.58 -11.35
CA PHE A 223 -9.06 12.36 -10.67
C PHE A 223 -10.10 11.26 -10.78
N ARG A 224 -11.40 11.56 -10.62
CA ARG A 224 -12.47 10.57 -10.77
C ARG A 224 -12.48 9.97 -12.17
N GLU A 225 -12.47 10.78 -13.21
CA GLU A 225 -12.50 10.27 -14.58
C GLU A 225 -11.21 9.53 -14.95
N THR A 226 -10.04 10.04 -14.54
CA THR A 226 -8.76 9.33 -14.72
C THR A 226 -8.73 8.01 -13.98
N GLY A 227 -9.21 7.99 -12.73
CA GLY A 227 -9.26 6.82 -11.87
C GLY A 227 -10.24 5.76 -12.36
N ARG A 228 -11.40 6.18 -12.87
CA ARG A 228 -12.38 5.32 -13.54
C ARG A 228 -11.79 4.73 -14.81
N TRP A 229 -11.16 5.54 -15.67
CA TRP A 229 -10.50 5.06 -16.88
C TRP A 229 -9.42 4.02 -16.56
N LEU A 230 -8.58 4.28 -15.56
CA LEU A 230 -7.58 3.32 -15.08
C LEU A 230 -8.24 2.03 -14.58
N GLY A 231 -9.34 2.10 -13.82
CA GLY A 231 -10.09 0.93 -13.36
C GLY A 231 -10.67 0.10 -14.50
N GLU A 232 -11.26 0.77 -15.50
CA GLU A 232 -11.86 0.16 -16.69
C GLU A 232 -10.81 -0.52 -17.60
N HIS A 233 -9.59 0.01 -17.65
CA HIS A 233 -8.54 -0.43 -18.58
C HIS A 233 -7.41 -1.20 -17.90
N MET A 234 -7.40 -1.32 -16.57
CA MET A 234 -6.47 -2.19 -15.84
C MET A 234 -6.91 -3.65 -15.96
N GLY A 235 -6.56 -4.27 -17.09
CA GLY A 235 -6.50 -5.70 -17.34
C GLY A 235 -7.79 -6.49 -17.11
N ASP A 236 -8.31 -7.11 -18.16
CA ASP A 236 -9.57 -7.89 -18.16
C ASP A 236 -9.53 -9.18 -17.31
N ASN A 237 -8.46 -9.44 -16.55
CA ASN A 237 -8.34 -10.65 -15.74
C ASN A 237 -7.67 -10.40 -14.38
N LEU A 238 -8.10 -11.20 -13.39
CA LEU A 238 -7.57 -11.22 -12.02
C LEU A 238 -6.05 -11.36 -11.98
N ALA A 239 -5.44 -12.09 -12.91
CA ALA A 239 -4.00 -12.38 -12.89
C ALA A 239 -3.14 -11.15 -13.25
N THR A 240 -3.60 -10.28 -14.16
CA THR A 240 -2.90 -9.05 -14.51
C THR A 240 -3.05 -8.00 -13.41
N ARG A 241 -4.24 -7.84 -12.82
CA ARG A 241 -4.45 -6.95 -11.67
C ARG A 241 -3.72 -7.44 -10.42
N ASN A 242 -3.84 -8.74 -10.11
CA ASN A 242 -3.06 -9.35 -9.04
C ASN A 242 -1.57 -9.31 -9.37
N GLY A 243 -1.15 -9.39 -10.64
CA GLY A 243 0.25 -9.26 -11.06
C GLY A 243 0.81 -7.87 -10.80
N VAL A 244 0.07 -6.81 -11.15
CA VAL A 244 0.41 -5.43 -10.77
C VAL A 244 0.44 -5.28 -9.25
N GLN A 245 -0.51 -5.88 -8.53
CA GLN A 245 -0.60 -5.82 -7.07
C GLN A 245 0.47 -6.66 -6.35
N ILE A 246 0.91 -7.76 -6.96
CA ILE A 246 2.02 -8.63 -6.53
C ILE A 246 3.34 -7.92 -6.80
N VAL A 247 3.54 -7.29 -7.97
CA VAL A 247 4.70 -6.42 -8.20
C VAL A 247 4.71 -5.26 -7.19
N HIS A 248 3.53 -4.71 -6.88
CA HIS A 248 3.32 -3.68 -5.88
C HIS A 248 3.62 -4.13 -4.43
N SER A 249 3.46 -5.42 -4.12
CA SER A 249 3.69 -6.01 -2.79
C SER A 249 5.11 -6.59 -2.65
N LEU A 250 5.64 -7.21 -3.71
CA LEU A 250 6.99 -7.77 -3.79
C LEU A 250 8.07 -6.69 -3.84
N ALA A 251 7.74 -5.48 -4.29
CA ALA A 251 8.66 -4.34 -4.29
C ALA A 251 9.36 -4.11 -2.94
N GLY A 252 8.61 -4.25 -1.84
CA GLY A 252 9.16 -4.15 -0.48
C GLY A 252 10.08 -5.32 -0.13
N GLY A 253 9.67 -6.55 -0.47
CA GLY A 253 10.46 -7.77 -0.23
C GLY A 253 11.78 -7.81 -1.02
N VAL A 254 11.74 -7.45 -2.31
CA VAL A 254 12.94 -7.34 -3.15
C VAL A 254 13.89 -6.28 -2.60
N GLN A 255 13.37 -5.13 -2.17
CA GLN A 255 14.19 -4.08 -1.57
C GLN A 255 14.80 -4.52 -0.22
N ALA A 256 14.05 -5.27 0.58
CA ALA A 256 14.56 -5.85 1.82
C ALA A 256 15.70 -6.84 1.57
N ILE A 257 15.57 -7.71 0.56
CA ILE A 257 16.61 -8.66 0.14
C ILE A 257 17.85 -7.91 -0.36
N CYS A 258 17.69 -6.90 -1.21
CA CYS A 258 18.79 -6.07 -1.67
C CYS A 258 19.49 -5.34 -0.51
N GLY A 259 18.74 -4.83 0.47
CA GLY A 259 19.29 -4.21 1.67
C GLY A 259 20.08 -5.19 2.54
N ALA A 260 19.56 -6.41 2.74
CA ALA A 260 20.25 -7.47 3.47
C ALA A 260 21.56 -7.91 2.80
N GLU A 261 21.56 -8.01 1.46
CA GLU A 261 22.76 -8.34 0.68
C GLU A 261 23.81 -7.22 0.75
N GLN A 262 23.39 -5.95 0.70
CA GLN A 262 24.28 -4.80 0.89
C GLN A 262 24.91 -4.79 2.29
N LEU A 263 24.15 -5.13 3.33
CA LEU A 263 24.69 -5.30 4.69
C LEU A 263 25.71 -6.44 4.78
N ARG A 264 25.50 -7.54 4.05
CA ARG A 264 26.45 -8.66 3.93
C ARG A 264 27.73 -8.27 3.23
N GLN A 265 27.62 -7.49 2.17
CA GLN A 265 28.80 -6.96 1.49
C GLN A 265 29.54 -5.98 2.40
N ALA A 266 28.83 -5.11 3.12
CA ALA A 266 29.43 -4.17 4.07
C ALA A 266 30.20 -4.87 5.20
N SER A 267 29.70 -5.99 5.73
CA SER A 267 30.41 -6.74 6.77
C SER A 267 31.68 -7.42 6.25
N GLN A 268 31.72 -7.74 4.95
CA GLN A 268 32.89 -8.36 4.29
C GLN A 268 33.92 -7.33 3.84
N THR A 269 33.49 -6.21 3.26
CA THR A 269 34.36 -5.21 2.64
C THR A 269 34.69 -4.03 3.56
N ARG A 270 33.97 -3.91 4.69
CA ARG A 270 33.99 -2.74 5.59
C ARG A 270 33.71 -1.42 4.88
N ASP A 271 32.96 -1.45 3.78
CA ASP A 271 32.62 -0.26 3.02
C ASP A 271 31.42 0.48 3.66
N PRO A 272 31.60 1.73 4.14
CA PRO A 272 30.53 2.51 4.74
C PRO A 272 29.38 2.77 3.76
N GLN A 273 29.64 2.79 2.45
CA GLN A 273 28.60 2.98 1.44
C GLN A 273 27.61 1.81 1.41
N HIS A 274 28.13 0.59 1.37
CA HIS A 274 27.31 -0.62 1.42
C HIS A 274 26.51 -0.71 2.74
N HIS A 275 27.08 -0.23 3.85
CA HIS A 275 26.42 -0.26 5.16
C HIS A 275 25.18 0.63 5.21
N TYR A 276 25.31 1.94 4.94
CA TYR A 276 24.18 2.86 5.06
C TYR A 276 23.10 2.58 4.02
N GLN A 277 23.48 2.20 2.79
CA GLN A 277 22.54 1.79 1.76
C GLN A 277 21.78 0.53 2.19
N GLY A 278 22.48 -0.45 2.77
CA GLY A 278 21.89 -1.68 3.27
C GLY A 278 20.85 -1.45 4.37
N ILE A 279 21.16 -0.61 5.37
CA ILE A 279 20.22 -0.25 6.44
C ILE A 279 18.97 0.43 5.87
N LEU A 280 19.13 1.47 5.05
CA LEU A 280 18.00 2.25 4.56
C LEU A 280 17.14 1.46 3.57
N ASN A 281 17.74 0.66 2.68
CA ASN A 281 17.00 -0.22 1.77
C ASN A 281 16.24 -1.30 2.53
N LEU A 282 16.86 -1.94 3.52
CA LEU A 282 16.20 -2.96 4.32
C LEU A 282 15.01 -2.36 5.08
N THR A 283 15.23 -1.20 5.71
CA THR A 283 14.20 -0.47 6.45
C THR A 283 13.04 -0.08 5.52
N ALA A 284 13.32 0.58 4.40
CA ALA A 284 12.30 0.95 3.42
C ALA A 284 11.56 -0.29 2.88
N GLY A 285 12.28 -1.37 2.60
CA GLY A 285 11.70 -2.64 2.15
C GLY A 285 10.70 -3.22 3.16
N VAL A 286 11.08 -3.27 4.44
CA VAL A 286 10.19 -3.70 5.54
C VAL A 286 8.97 -2.78 5.62
N LEU A 287 9.17 -1.46 5.60
CA LEU A 287 8.08 -0.46 5.67
C LEU A 287 7.11 -0.54 4.47
N PHE A 288 7.60 -0.85 3.27
CA PHE A 288 6.75 -1.05 2.10
C PHE A 288 6.04 -2.41 2.09
N SER A 289 6.65 -3.44 2.68
CA SER A 289 6.07 -4.78 2.79
C SER A 289 5.02 -4.90 3.90
N SER A 290 5.08 -4.06 4.93
CA SER A 290 4.11 -4.08 6.03
C SER A 290 2.75 -3.48 5.69
N GLY A 291 2.59 -2.90 4.49
CA GLY A 291 1.35 -2.27 4.02
C GLY A 291 1.01 -0.93 4.70
N MET A 292 1.39 -0.74 5.97
CA MET A 292 1.00 0.39 6.82
C MET A 292 1.89 1.63 6.71
N LEU A 293 3.05 1.56 6.02
CA LEU A 293 4.09 2.58 6.15
C LEU A 293 4.63 3.05 4.80
N GLY A 294 3.76 3.25 3.80
CA GLY A 294 4.14 3.76 2.48
C GLY A 294 4.83 5.13 2.52
N ILE A 295 4.28 6.10 3.27
CA ILE A 295 4.88 7.43 3.45
C ILE A 295 6.20 7.36 4.24
N PRO A 296 6.29 6.68 5.41
CA PRO A 296 7.57 6.47 6.09
C PRO A 296 8.60 5.69 5.25
N GLY A 297 8.17 4.67 4.50
CA GLY A 297 9.02 3.92 3.56
C GLY A 297 9.57 4.81 2.46
N MET A 298 8.74 5.74 1.94
CA MET A 298 9.16 6.76 0.99
C MET A 298 10.14 7.75 1.61
N ALA A 299 9.92 8.20 2.84
CA ALA A 299 10.83 9.07 3.56
C ALA A 299 12.23 8.42 3.68
N VAL A 300 12.30 7.16 4.11
CA VAL A 300 13.55 6.40 4.24
C VAL A 300 14.23 6.20 2.88
N HIS A 301 13.47 5.84 1.84
CA HIS A 301 14.03 5.67 0.50
C HIS A 301 14.56 6.99 -0.09
N SER A 302 13.87 8.10 0.14
CA SER A 302 14.28 9.43 -0.32
C SER A 302 15.52 9.95 0.43
N ALA A 303 15.61 9.64 1.73
CA ALA A 303 16.81 9.91 2.52
C ALA A 303 18.04 9.21 1.94
N GLN A 304 17.91 7.92 1.62
CA GLN A 304 18.99 7.16 0.97
C GLN A 304 19.41 7.78 -0.35
N ARG A 305 18.46 8.05 -1.25
CA ARG A 305 18.74 8.63 -2.57
C ARG A 305 19.43 10.00 -2.46
N SER A 306 19.08 10.79 -1.46
CA SER A 306 19.71 12.10 -1.22
C SER A 306 21.15 11.96 -0.72
N LEU A 307 21.41 11.00 0.17
CA LEU A 307 22.75 10.67 0.62
C LEU A 307 23.62 10.15 -0.54
N ASP A 308 23.11 9.19 -1.33
CA ASP A 308 23.81 8.64 -2.50
C ASP A 308 24.25 9.76 -3.46
N ARG A 309 23.36 10.71 -3.73
CA ARG A 309 23.66 11.84 -4.63
C ARG A 309 24.62 12.86 -4.01
N ALA A 310 24.51 13.14 -2.70
CA ALA A 310 25.46 14.01 -2.02
C ALA A 310 26.87 13.40 -2.00
N VAL A 311 26.98 12.07 -1.86
CA VAL A 311 28.25 11.34 -1.98
C VAL A 311 28.78 11.40 -3.41
N ALA A 312 27.94 11.11 -4.41
CA ALA A 312 28.33 11.16 -5.82
C ALA A 312 28.79 12.56 -6.29
N ARG A 313 28.26 13.63 -5.69
CA ARG A 313 28.69 15.03 -5.93
C ARG A 313 29.92 15.44 -5.13
N GLY A 314 30.44 14.58 -4.25
CA GLY A 314 31.54 14.91 -3.35
C GLY A 314 31.19 15.91 -2.24
N GLU A 315 29.90 16.15 -1.98
CA GLU A 315 29.44 17.05 -0.92
C GLU A 315 29.60 16.41 0.47
N LEU A 316 29.48 15.08 0.52
CA LEU A 316 29.68 14.20 1.67
C LEU A 316 30.60 13.04 1.26
N SER A 317 31.36 12.51 2.19
CA SER A 317 31.97 11.18 2.03
C SER A 317 30.96 10.07 2.36
N ALA A 318 31.19 8.85 1.87
CA ALA A 318 30.39 7.69 2.27
C ALA A 318 30.41 7.46 3.79
N LEU A 319 31.52 7.81 4.43
CA LEU A 319 31.69 7.78 5.88
C LEU A 319 30.81 8.81 6.61
N ASP A 320 30.67 10.03 6.06
CA ASP A 320 29.76 11.04 6.61
C ASP A 320 28.31 10.56 6.56
N ALA A 321 27.91 9.99 5.41
CA ALA A 321 26.56 9.46 5.18
C ALA A 321 26.24 8.33 6.17
N ASP A 322 27.15 7.36 6.31
CA ASP A 322 27.01 6.24 7.23
C ASP A 322 26.93 6.68 8.69
N ALA A 323 27.79 7.60 9.11
CA ALA A 323 27.75 8.13 10.47
C ALA A 323 26.42 8.90 10.76
N GLY A 324 25.85 9.55 9.75
CA GLY A 324 24.51 10.15 9.84
C GLY A 324 23.41 9.11 10.04
N VAL A 325 23.40 8.04 9.23
CA VAL A 325 22.40 6.96 9.33
C VAL A 325 22.47 6.23 10.67
N ARG A 326 23.68 5.96 11.18
CA ARG A 326 23.88 5.32 12.49
C ARG A 326 23.34 6.10 13.67
N THR A 327 23.23 7.42 13.52
CA THR A 327 22.59 8.28 14.55
C THR A 327 21.10 7.96 14.68
N LEU A 328 20.48 7.40 13.62
CA LEU A 328 19.06 7.06 13.56
C LEU A 328 18.78 5.55 13.65
N SER A 329 19.75 4.69 13.30
CA SER A 329 19.51 3.26 13.04
C SER A 329 19.68 2.32 14.23
N ASP A 330 20.23 2.77 15.38
CA ASP A 330 20.48 1.90 16.55
C ASP A 330 19.24 1.04 17.00
N PRO A 331 18.00 1.58 17.00
CA PRO A 331 16.80 0.79 17.30
C PRO A 331 16.40 -0.16 16.17
N ILE A 332 16.59 0.27 14.92
CA ILE A 332 16.22 -0.46 13.69
C ILE A 332 17.18 -1.63 13.47
N GLU A 333 18.48 -1.44 13.68
CA GLU A 333 19.48 -2.51 13.68
C GLU A 333 19.16 -3.58 14.73
N LYS A 334 18.73 -3.19 15.94
CA LYS A 334 18.31 -4.15 16.97
C LYS A 334 17.07 -4.94 16.53
N ALA A 335 16.09 -4.28 15.91
CA ALA A 335 14.88 -4.92 15.39
C ALA A 335 15.19 -5.87 14.22
N VAL A 336 16.03 -5.45 13.27
CA VAL A 336 16.52 -6.24 12.14
C VAL A 336 17.32 -7.45 12.60
N ARG A 337 18.24 -7.29 13.57
CA ARG A 337 18.99 -8.42 14.15
C ARG A 337 18.06 -9.44 14.80
N LYS A 338 17.04 -8.97 15.53
CA LYS A 338 16.06 -9.83 16.21
C LYS A 338 15.12 -10.55 15.22
N ALA A 339 14.81 -9.92 14.10
CA ALA A 339 14.04 -10.53 13.02
C ALA A 339 14.89 -11.54 12.23
N GLY A 340 16.08 -11.13 11.78
CA GLY A 340 17.01 -11.93 10.99
C GLY A 340 17.48 -13.22 11.66
N SER A 341 17.76 -13.17 12.97
CA SER A 341 18.17 -14.35 13.74
C SER A 341 17.04 -15.36 13.95
N LYS A 342 15.77 -14.92 13.88
CA LYS A 342 14.59 -15.81 14.04
C LYS A 342 14.21 -16.57 12.77
N VAL A 343 14.52 -16.02 11.58
CA VAL A 343 14.21 -16.66 10.28
C VAL A 343 15.40 -17.38 9.65
N GLY A 344 16.55 -17.48 10.34
CA GLY A 344 17.72 -18.22 9.86
C GLY A 344 18.36 -17.66 8.58
N LEU A 345 17.96 -16.45 8.16
CA LEU A 345 18.38 -15.81 6.90
C LEU A 345 19.59 -14.88 7.06
N LEU A 346 19.98 -14.55 8.30
CA LEU A 346 21.03 -13.57 8.56
C LEU A 346 21.91 -14.06 9.72
N GLU A 347 23.16 -14.41 9.43
CA GLU A 347 24.19 -14.48 10.47
C GLU A 347 24.31 -13.11 11.17
N PRO A 348 24.64 -13.06 12.46
CA PRO A 348 24.74 -11.81 13.19
C PRO A 348 25.77 -10.89 12.54
N PHE A 349 25.32 -9.85 11.82
CA PHE A 349 26.19 -8.81 11.28
C PHE A 349 27.01 -8.18 12.41
N HIS A 350 28.35 -8.23 12.31
CA HIS A 350 29.20 -7.49 13.22
C HIS A 350 28.91 -6.00 13.04
N PRO A 351 28.56 -5.26 14.11
CA PRO A 351 28.46 -3.83 14.01
C PRO A 351 29.83 -3.29 13.56
N LEU A 352 29.86 -2.41 12.57
CA LEU A 352 31.03 -1.57 12.29
C LEU A 352 31.21 -0.55 13.43
N LYS A 353 31.04 -0.91 14.71
CA LYS A 353 31.00 0.06 15.82
C LYS A 353 32.37 0.69 16.10
N GLU A 354 33.45 0.08 15.62
CA GLU A 354 34.81 0.55 15.82
C GLU A 354 35.57 0.28 14.53
N ASP A 355 36.02 1.32 13.81
CA ASP A 355 37.06 1.20 12.75
C ASP A 355 37.48 2.55 12.14
N PHE A 356 36.86 3.68 12.50
CA PHE A 356 37.32 5.01 12.02
C PHE A 356 37.62 5.99 13.15
N PRO A 357 38.53 5.65 14.08
CA PRO A 357 38.89 6.50 15.23
C PRO A 357 39.44 7.89 14.84
N ASP A 358 39.97 8.04 13.63
CA ASP A 358 40.59 9.29 13.15
C ASP A 358 39.67 10.18 12.32
N ALA A 359 38.44 9.76 12.04
CA ALA A 359 37.51 10.54 11.23
C ALA A 359 36.60 11.40 12.10
N LYS A 360 36.48 12.69 11.78
CA LYS A 360 35.43 13.59 12.29
C LYS A 360 34.32 13.74 11.25
N PRO A 361 33.44 12.72 11.08
CA PRO A 361 32.43 12.75 10.04
C PRO A 361 31.44 13.90 10.25
N LYS A 362 30.97 14.50 9.16
CA LYS A 362 29.98 15.58 9.11
C LYS A 362 28.57 15.07 9.39
N ARG A 363 28.36 14.45 10.56
CA ARG A 363 27.11 13.76 10.96
C ARG A 363 25.89 14.66 10.86
N ALA A 364 25.97 15.89 11.39
CA ALA A 364 24.87 16.84 11.34
C ALA A 364 24.47 17.20 9.90
N ARG A 365 25.46 17.33 9.01
CA ARG A 365 25.21 17.61 7.59
C ARG A 365 24.62 16.41 6.86
N ALA A 366 25.11 15.20 7.12
CA ALA A 366 24.54 13.97 6.58
C ALA A 366 23.09 13.77 7.05
N LEU A 367 22.81 14.02 8.33
CA LEU A 367 21.46 14.00 8.88
C LEU A 367 20.57 15.05 8.20
N GLY A 368 21.07 16.27 8.02
CA GLY A 368 20.36 17.33 7.29
C GLY A 368 20.00 16.94 5.86
N VAL A 369 20.95 16.37 5.11
CA VAL A 369 20.71 15.86 3.74
C VAL A 369 19.67 14.74 3.75
N ALA A 370 19.78 13.78 4.68
CA ALA A 370 18.85 12.67 4.79
C ALA A 370 17.42 13.16 5.14
N THR A 371 17.26 14.01 6.16
CA THR A 371 15.98 14.56 6.58
C THR A 371 15.36 15.47 5.52
N GLY A 372 16.16 16.34 4.91
CA GLY A 372 15.70 17.19 3.81
C GLY A 372 15.25 16.34 2.63
N GLY A 373 16.02 15.31 2.28
CA GLY A 373 15.70 14.33 1.25
C GLY A 373 14.40 13.59 1.51
N ALA A 374 14.21 13.11 2.75
CA ALA A 374 12.99 12.45 3.22
C ALA A 374 11.75 13.34 3.02
N LEU A 375 11.79 14.56 3.54
CA LEU A 375 10.67 15.51 3.45
C LEU A 375 10.39 15.92 2.00
N GLY A 376 11.44 16.23 1.24
CA GLY A 376 11.31 16.62 -0.16
C GLY A 376 10.79 15.49 -1.04
N GLY A 377 11.22 14.25 -0.82
CA GLY A 377 10.74 13.08 -1.55
C GLY A 377 9.28 12.76 -1.25
N VAL A 378 8.85 12.82 0.01
CA VAL A 378 7.44 12.67 0.39
C VAL A 378 6.58 13.76 -0.25
N ALA A 379 6.98 15.03 -0.13
CA ALA A 379 6.25 16.14 -0.74
C ALA A 379 6.18 16.00 -2.27
N GLY A 380 7.30 15.64 -2.91
CA GLY A 380 7.39 15.41 -4.35
C GLY A 380 6.54 14.24 -4.85
N SER A 381 6.44 13.16 -4.07
CA SER A 381 5.59 12.01 -4.37
C SER A 381 4.10 12.26 -4.11
N ILE A 382 3.72 13.40 -3.53
CA ILE A 382 2.32 13.83 -3.44
C ILE A 382 2.02 14.88 -4.51
N ALA A 383 2.82 15.96 -4.55
CA ALA A 383 2.61 17.07 -5.47
C ALA A 383 2.86 16.69 -6.94
N GLY A 384 3.83 15.81 -7.20
CA GLY A 384 4.18 15.34 -8.53
C GLY A 384 3.04 14.59 -9.22
N PRO A 385 2.55 13.47 -8.67
CA PRO A 385 1.38 12.78 -9.21
C PRO A 385 0.17 13.70 -9.33
N TYR A 386 -0.08 14.54 -8.31
CA TYR A 386 -1.21 15.47 -8.32
C TYR A 386 -1.18 16.44 -9.51
N GLY A 387 -0.07 17.17 -9.67
CA GLY A 387 0.12 18.11 -10.78
C GLY A 387 0.19 17.40 -12.13
N GLY A 388 0.76 16.20 -12.15
CA GLY A 388 0.82 15.34 -13.33
C GLY A 388 -0.55 14.94 -13.83
N VAL A 389 -1.43 14.43 -12.96
CA VAL A 389 -2.82 14.08 -13.32
C VAL A 389 -3.56 15.30 -13.85
N LEU A 390 -3.50 16.45 -13.15
CA LEU A 390 -4.20 17.66 -13.60
C LEU A 390 -3.70 18.14 -14.98
N ALA A 391 -2.38 18.27 -15.14
CA ALA A 391 -1.80 18.74 -16.40
C ALA A 391 -2.08 17.75 -17.53
N GLY A 392 -1.87 16.45 -17.30
CA GLY A 392 -2.14 15.40 -18.27
C GLY A 392 -3.61 15.34 -18.66
N TYR A 393 -4.51 15.47 -17.68
CA TYR A 393 -5.95 15.45 -17.92
C TYR A 393 -6.40 16.62 -18.79
N HIS A 394 -5.92 17.84 -18.54
CA HIS A 394 -6.26 18.99 -19.37
C HIS A 394 -5.66 18.92 -20.79
N LEU A 395 -4.62 18.10 -21.01
CA LEU A 395 -4.01 17.90 -22.32
C LEU A 395 -4.64 16.74 -23.12
N GLY A 396 -5.15 15.71 -22.45
CA GLY A 396 -5.57 14.47 -23.12
C GLY A 396 -6.71 13.71 -22.44
N GLY A 397 -7.50 14.38 -21.59
CA GLY A 397 -8.58 13.75 -20.82
C GLY A 397 -8.08 12.64 -19.89
N PRO A 398 -8.91 11.64 -19.56
CA PRO A 398 -8.56 10.57 -18.61
C PRO A 398 -7.26 9.81 -18.96
N VAL A 399 -7.02 9.54 -20.25
CA VAL A 399 -5.78 8.89 -20.73
C VAL A 399 -4.57 9.78 -20.45
N GLY A 400 -4.68 11.07 -20.77
CA GLY A 400 -3.65 12.06 -20.48
C GLY A 400 -3.38 12.16 -18.97
N GLY A 401 -4.43 12.12 -18.14
CA GLY A 401 -4.33 12.09 -16.68
C GLY A 401 -3.56 10.87 -16.16
N ALA A 402 -3.80 9.69 -16.74
CA ALA A 402 -3.08 8.45 -16.38
C ALA A 402 -1.60 8.50 -16.77
N VAL A 403 -1.27 9.02 -17.96
CA VAL A 403 0.13 9.25 -18.35
C VAL A 403 0.77 10.29 -17.44
N GLY A 404 0.05 11.37 -17.16
CA GLY A 404 0.44 12.44 -16.25
C GLY A 404 0.72 11.95 -14.84
N LEU A 405 -0.08 11.01 -14.32
CA LEU A 405 0.15 10.35 -13.03
C LEU A 405 1.54 9.70 -12.98
N VAL A 406 1.89 8.90 -13.98
CA VAL A 406 3.16 8.16 -14.05
C VAL A 406 4.33 9.13 -14.17
N VAL A 407 4.24 10.09 -15.09
CA VAL A 407 5.29 11.10 -15.30
C VAL A 407 5.47 11.98 -14.05
N GLY A 408 4.36 12.42 -13.46
CA GLY A 408 4.33 13.23 -12.25
C GLY A 408 4.90 12.49 -11.04
N ALA A 409 4.57 11.21 -10.87
CA ALA A 409 5.12 10.36 -9.82
C ALA A 409 6.64 10.20 -9.93
N LEU A 410 7.15 9.89 -11.12
CA LEU A 410 8.59 9.71 -11.35
C LEU A 410 9.35 11.03 -11.22
N GLY A 411 8.83 12.10 -11.84
CA GLY A 411 9.46 13.42 -11.86
C GLY A 411 9.41 14.11 -10.50
N GLY A 412 8.25 14.15 -9.87
CA GLY A 412 8.05 14.79 -8.58
C GLY A 412 8.85 14.14 -7.47
N TYR A 413 8.87 12.81 -7.40
CA TYR A 413 9.74 12.07 -6.46
C TYR A 413 11.22 12.45 -6.64
N ALA A 414 11.72 12.37 -7.88
CA ALA A 414 13.14 12.56 -8.16
C ALA A 414 13.60 14.02 -7.94
N LEU A 415 12.75 14.99 -8.26
CA LEU A 415 13.01 16.42 -8.05
C LEU A 415 12.84 16.82 -6.59
N GLY A 416 11.77 16.38 -5.94
CA GLY A 416 11.49 16.68 -4.53
C GLY A 416 12.61 16.17 -3.62
N THR A 417 13.04 14.92 -3.83
CA THR A 417 14.16 14.33 -3.09
C THR A 417 15.45 15.16 -3.26
N GLU A 418 15.75 15.59 -4.50
CA GLU A 418 16.95 16.38 -4.78
C GLU A 418 16.94 17.74 -4.09
N LEU A 419 15.86 18.49 -4.25
CA LEU A 419 15.72 19.83 -3.70
C LEU A 419 15.72 19.80 -2.17
N GLY A 420 14.99 18.84 -1.59
CA GLY A 420 14.96 18.61 -0.15
C GLY A 420 16.34 18.27 0.41
N GLY A 421 17.05 17.31 -0.20
CA GLY A 421 18.38 16.91 0.24
C GLY A 421 19.39 18.06 0.20
N ARG A 422 19.37 18.89 -0.85
CA ARG A 422 20.21 20.10 -0.96
C ARG A 422 19.86 21.14 0.09
N ALA A 423 18.56 21.42 0.29
CA ALA A 423 18.11 22.41 1.28
C ALA A 423 18.50 21.99 2.70
N GLY A 424 18.29 20.73 3.08
CA GLY A 424 18.67 20.22 4.40
C GLY A 424 20.19 20.21 4.63
N GLY A 425 20.98 19.88 3.61
CA GLY A 425 22.44 19.99 3.65
C GLY A 425 22.96 21.43 3.73
N ALA A 426 22.23 22.40 3.16
CA ALA A 426 22.57 23.82 3.23
C ALA A 426 22.21 24.44 4.59
N LEU A 427 21.04 24.13 5.13
CA LEU A 427 20.59 24.60 6.46
C LEU A 427 21.54 24.13 7.56
N THR A 428 21.93 22.85 7.55
CA THR A 428 22.87 22.30 8.53
C THR A 428 24.28 22.88 8.39
N LYS A 429 24.70 23.24 7.17
CA LYS A 429 25.96 23.98 6.96
C LYS A 429 25.90 25.41 7.52
N ALA A 430 24.74 26.07 7.44
CA ALA A 430 24.55 27.44 7.89
C ALA A 430 24.38 27.56 9.41
N PHE A 431 23.79 26.56 10.07
CA PHE A 431 23.38 26.64 11.48
C PHE A 431 23.97 25.56 12.40
N GLY A 432 24.66 24.54 11.85
CA GLY A 432 25.17 23.39 12.61
C GLY A 432 26.70 23.27 12.60
N GLY A 433 27.40 24.39 12.40
CA GLY A 433 28.86 24.50 12.49
C GLY A 433 29.34 24.63 13.92
#